data_AF-H0ZG12-F1
#
_entry.id   AF-H0ZG12-F1
#
_cell.length_a   1.000
_cell.length_b   1.000
_cell.length_c   1.000
_cell.angle_alpha   90.00
_cell.angle_beta   90.00
_cell.angle_gamma   90.00
#
_symmetry.space_group_name_H-M   'P 1'
#
loop_
_entity.id
_entity.type
_entity.pdbx_description
1 polymer ?
#
loop_
_entity_poly.entity_id
_entity_poly.type
_entity_poly.pdbx_seq_one_letter_code
_entity_poly.pdbx_strand_id
1 'polypeptide(L)'
;MRSLLALLIVTLALAAFCCCEEGKGTSSQEGSQSAAGPCSIKIKKEVANAFVKRRKRSSPYEWYLEYYKSPMEQMHERCENYPPCDYLSDQVGFALAYNRFFGRY
;
A
#
# COMPACT_ATOMS: atom_id res chain seq x y z
N MET A 1 -6.40 -37.51 12.16
CA MET A 1 -6.13 -36.20 12.79
C MET A 1 -4.78 -36.13 13.51
N ARG A 2 -4.44 -37.05 14.44
CA ARG A 2 -3.14 -37.02 15.17
C ARG A 2 -1.90 -37.26 14.30
N SER A 3 -2.00 -38.14 13.29
CA SER A 3 -0.89 -38.44 12.37
C SER A 3 -0.49 -37.26 11.47
N LEU A 4 -1.46 -36.47 11.00
CA LEU A 4 -1.20 -35.27 10.20
C LEU A 4 -0.51 -34.17 11.02
N LEU A 5 -0.88 -34.04 12.28
CA LEU A 5 -0.22 -33.12 13.21
C LEU A 5 1.22 -33.56 13.48
N ALA A 6 1.48 -34.86 13.65
CA ALA A 6 2.83 -35.38 13.83
C ALA A 6 3.72 -35.08 12.61
N LEU A 7 3.21 -35.27 11.38
CA LEU A 7 3.95 -34.94 10.15
C LEU A 7 4.29 -33.46 10.06
N LEU A 8 3.35 -32.57 10.40
CA LEU A 8 3.57 -31.12 10.38
C LEU A 8 4.63 -30.67 11.41
N ILE A 9 4.67 -31.30 12.58
CA ILE A 9 5.64 -30.94 13.62
C ILE A 9 7.05 -31.41 13.20
N VAL A 10 7.15 -32.59 12.57
CA VAL A 10 8.42 -33.13 12.08
C VAL A 10 9.00 -32.30 10.94
N THR A 11 8.18 -31.84 9.99
CA THR A 11 8.65 -30.97 8.89
C THR A 11 9.13 -29.61 9.41
N LEU A 12 8.47 -29.07 10.43
CA LEU A 12 8.83 -27.80 11.03
C LEU A 12 10.15 -27.88 11.83
N ALA A 13 10.37 -29.00 12.51
CA ALA A 13 11.62 -29.26 13.22
C ALA A 13 12.82 -29.44 12.26
N LEU A 14 12.63 -30.13 11.14
CA LEU A 14 13.65 -30.29 10.10
C LEU A 14 14.03 -28.94 9.45
N ALA A 15 13.04 -28.06 9.23
CA ALA A 15 13.29 -26.73 8.69
C ALA A 15 14.11 -25.86 9.65
N ALA A 16 13.83 -25.93 10.96
CA ALA A 16 14.58 -25.19 11.97
C ALA A 16 16.04 -25.65 12.09
N PHE A 17 16.30 -26.95 11.97
CA PHE A 17 17.66 -27.49 12.03
C PHE A 17 18.49 -27.13 10.78
N CYS A 18 17.84 -27.05 9.62
CA CYS A 18 18.48 -26.67 8.35
C CYS A 18 18.87 -25.18 8.29
N CYS A 19 18.28 -24.33 9.14
CA CYS A 19 18.63 -22.90 9.22
C CYS A 19 19.83 -22.60 10.13
N CYS A 20 20.42 -23.61 10.77
CA CYS A 20 21.60 -23.46 11.64
C CYS A 20 22.90 -23.94 10.98
N GLU A 21 23.00 -23.92 9.65
CA GLU A 21 24.31 -23.92 9.01
C GLU A 21 24.86 -22.48 9.02
N GLU A 22 25.60 -22.15 10.08
CA GLU A 22 26.54 -21.03 10.04
C GLU A 22 27.59 -21.33 8.98
N GLY A 23 27.31 -20.83 7.77
CA GLY A 23 28.25 -20.73 6.67
C GLY A 23 29.47 -19.96 7.14
N LYS A 24 30.52 -20.72 7.44
CA LYS A 24 31.89 -20.26 7.62
C LYS A 24 32.33 -19.52 6.34
N GLY A 25 32.21 -18.21 6.34
CA GLY A 25 32.56 -17.30 5.25
C GLY A 25 33.53 -16.21 5.70
N THR A 26 34.83 -16.53 5.59
CA THR A 26 35.93 -15.65 5.19
C THR A 26 36.18 -14.32 5.94
N SER A 27 37.31 -14.31 6.66
CA SER A 27 38.34 -13.26 6.66
C SER A 27 37.91 -11.80 6.92
N SER A 28 38.28 -11.34 8.12
CA SER A 28 38.92 -10.04 8.39
C SER A 28 38.34 -8.80 7.71
N GLN A 29 37.45 -8.09 8.41
CA GLN A 29 37.53 -6.64 8.44
C GLN A 29 36.95 -6.07 9.74
N GLU A 30 37.78 -5.26 10.38
CA GLU A 30 37.57 -4.59 11.65
C GLU A 30 36.35 -3.66 11.62
N GLY A 31 35.57 -3.65 12.71
CA GLY A 31 34.44 -2.74 12.86
C GLY A 31 33.48 -3.17 13.96
N SER A 32 33.94 -3.14 15.20
CA SER A 32 33.22 -3.42 16.45
C SER A 32 31.70 -3.15 16.39
N GLN A 33 30.91 -4.22 16.31
CA GLN A 33 29.52 -4.23 16.76
C GLN A 33 29.48 -4.72 18.20
N SER A 34 29.03 -3.87 19.12
CA SER A 34 28.47 -4.34 20.38
C SER A 34 27.32 -3.42 20.79
N ALA A 35 26.10 -3.96 20.74
CA ALA A 35 25.05 -3.82 21.76
C ALA A 35 23.67 -4.04 21.15
N ALA A 36 22.95 -4.99 21.75
CA ALA A 36 21.59 -5.37 21.45
C ALA A 36 20.56 -4.26 21.78
N GLY A 37 19.45 -4.25 21.02
CA GLY A 37 18.26 -3.40 21.21
C GLY A 37 17.56 -3.16 19.86
N PRO A 38 16.27 -2.76 19.81
CA PRO A 38 15.60 -2.36 18.57
C PRO A 38 16.29 -1.08 18.10
N CYS A 39 17.39 -1.26 17.38
CA CYS A 39 18.27 -0.21 16.96
C CYS A 39 17.54 0.52 15.85
N SER A 40 16.82 1.58 16.23
CA SER A 40 16.26 2.54 15.30
C SER A 40 17.37 2.91 14.33
N ILE A 41 17.27 2.46 13.07
CA ILE A 41 18.26 2.74 12.04
C ILE A 41 18.18 4.24 11.79
N LYS A 42 19.02 5.01 12.47
CA LYS A 42 19.08 6.47 12.33
C LYS A 42 19.85 6.79 11.07
N ILE A 43 19.12 6.86 9.95
CA ILE A 43 19.67 7.31 8.67
C ILE A 43 19.93 8.81 8.78
N LYS A 44 21.15 9.25 8.46
CA LYS A 44 21.51 10.67 8.40
C LYS A 44 20.67 11.38 7.35
N LYS A 45 20.28 12.64 7.59
CA LYS A 45 19.39 13.41 6.71
C LYS A 45 19.95 13.52 5.29
N GLU A 46 21.26 13.62 5.15
CA GLU A 46 21.97 13.70 3.87
C GLU A 46 21.81 12.39 3.08
N VAL A 47 21.95 11.26 3.77
CA VAL A 47 21.76 9.92 3.22
C VAL A 47 20.30 9.70 2.84
N ALA A 48 19.35 10.08 3.71
CA ALA A 48 17.93 10.00 3.42
C ALA A 48 17.53 10.88 2.21
N ASN A 49 18.06 12.09 2.09
CA ASN A 49 17.79 12.99 0.95
C ASN A 49 18.34 12.45 -0.38
N ALA A 50 19.42 11.66 -0.36
CA ALA A 50 19.94 11.01 -1.56
C ALA A 50 18.95 9.96 -2.13
N PHE A 51 18.21 9.27 -1.25
CA PHE A 51 17.23 8.25 -1.62
C PHE A 51 15.82 8.82 -1.82
N VAL A 52 15.43 9.82 -1.05
CA VAL A 52 14.13 10.49 -1.16
C VAL A 52 14.23 11.59 -2.21
N LYS A 53 14.19 11.21 -3.49
CA LYS A 53 13.85 12.16 -4.56
C LYS A 53 12.41 12.59 -4.35
N ARG A 54 12.19 13.82 -3.88
CA ARG A 54 10.86 14.44 -3.83
C ARG A 54 10.29 14.42 -5.26
N ARG A 55 9.37 13.48 -5.55
CA ARG A 55 8.60 13.52 -6.79
C ARG A 55 7.94 14.90 -6.85
N LYS A 56 8.10 15.59 -7.98
CA LYS A 56 7.46 16.88 -8.23
C LYS A 56 5.97 16.67 -8.02
N ARG A 57 5.40 17.40 -7.05
CA ARG A 57 4.11 17.08 -6.42
C ARG A 57 2.90 17.38 -7.30
N SER A 58 3.13 17.92 -8.49
CA SER A 58 2.12 18.13 -9.50
C SER A 58 2.80 18.15 -10.87
N SER A 59 2.36 17.26 -11.74
CA SER A 59 2.62 17.39 -13.17
C SER A 59 1.63 18.43 -13.74
N PRO A 60 2.02 19.30 -14.69
CA PRO A 60 1.07 20.14 -15.43
C PRO A 60 -0.09 19.33 -16.03
N TYR A 61 0.16 18.05 -16.34
CA TYR A 61 -0.85 17.12 -16.84
C TYR A 61 -1.89 16.73 -15.78
N GLU A 62 -1.49 16.56 -14.52
CA GLU A 62 -2.43 16.27 -13.42
C GLU A 62 -3.34 17.48 -13.17
N TRP A 63 -2.76 18.69 -13.19
CA TRP A 63 -3.53 19.93 -13.06
C TRP A 63 -4.55 20.10 -14.20
N TYR A 64 -4.16 19.74 -15.42
CA TYR A 64 -5.06 19.76 -16.58
C TYR A 64 -6.24 18.79 -16.41
N LEU A 65 -5.99 17.56 -15.95
CA LEU A 65 -7.07 16.58 -15.72
C LEU A 65 -8.04 17.01 -14.62
N GLU A 66 -7.52 17.61 -13.55
CA GLU A 66 -8.35 18.09 -12.44
C GLU A 66 -9.22 19.30 -12.83
N TYR A 67 -8.72 20.13 -13.74
CA TYR A 67 -9.46 21.27 -14.27
C TYR A 67 -10.47 20.87 -15.37
N TYR A 68 -10.08 20.00 -16.27
CA TYR A 68 -10.90 19.55 -17.41
C TYR A 68 -11.56 18.21 -17.12
N LYS A 69 -12.55 18.24 -16.22
CA LYS A 69 -13.35 17.06 -15.88
C LYS A 69 -14.23 16.64 -17.03
N SER A 70 -14.33 15.33 -17.24
CA SER A 70 -15.23 14.79 -18.26
C SER A 70 -16.70 15.06 -17.92
N PRO A 71 -17.63 15.13 -18.90
CA PRO A 71 -19.05 15.31 -18.61
C PRO A 71 -19.60 14.27 -17.62
N MET A 72 -19.14 13.02 -17.71
CA MET A 72 -19.54 11.94 -16.80
C MET A 72 -19.05 12.17 -15.37
N GLU A 73 -17.82 12.64 -15.22
CA GLU A 73 -17.23 12.97 -13.92
C GLU A 73 -17.95 14.14 -13.26
N GLN A 74 -18.30 15.19 -14.03
CA GLN A 74 -19.12 16.30 -13.53
C GLN A 74 -20.51 15.84 -13.06
N MET A 75 -21.10 14.86 -13.74
CA MET A 75 -22.37 14.26 -13.30
C MET A 75 -22.19 13.44 -12.02
N HIS A 76 -21.10 12.68 -11.90
CA HIS A 76 -20.76 11.92 -10.68
C HIS A 76 -20.60 12.85 -9.49
N GLU A 77 -19.77 13.87 -9.62
CA GLU A 77 -19.54 14.86 -8.57
C GLU A 77 -20.83 15.57 -8.18
N ARG A 78 -21.72 15.84 -9.12
CA ARG A 78 -23.04 16.42 -8.79
C ARG A 78 -23.89 15.46 -7.94
N CYS A 79 -23.84 14.16 -8.21
CA CYS A 79 -24.56 13.16 -7.42
C CYS A 79 -23.94 13.00 -6.03
N GLU A 80 -22.62 12.90 -5.93
CA GLU A 80 -21.88 12.82 -4.65
C GLU A 80 -22.12 14.05 -3.78
N ASN A 81 -22.17 15.24 -4.38
CA ASN A 81 -22.49 16.49 -3.67
C ASN A 81 -23.96 16.57 -3.21
N TYR A 82 -24.83 15.66 -3.65
CA TYR A 82 -26.25 15.62 -3.26
C TYR A 82 -26.54 14.31 -2.50
N PRO A 83 -26.53 14.33 -1.15
CA PRO A 83 -26.60 13.11 -0.34
C PRO A 83 -27.74 12.14 -0.71
N PRO A 84 -28.96 12.60 -1.08
CA PRO A 84 -30.00 11.68 -1.52
C PRO A 84 -29.67 10.93 -2.82
N CYS A 85 -28.94 11.56 -3.76
CA CYS A 85 -28.45 10.87 -4.95
C CYS A 85 -27.32 9.91 -4.60
N ASP A 86 -26.37 10.34 -3.77
CA ASP A 86 -25.22 9.55 -3.33
C ASP A 86 -25.68 8.23 -2.68
N TYR A 87 -26.54 8.29 -1.66
CA TYR A 87 -27.07 7.10 -0.98
C TYR A 87 -27.90 6.18 -1.90
N LEU A 88 -28.61 6.76 -2.87
CA LEU A 88 -29.37 5.96 -3.83
C LEU A 88 -28.43 5.29 -4.84
N SER A 89 -27.34 5.97 -5.22
CA SER A 89 -26.36 5.48 -6.18
C SER A 89 -25.66 4.21 -5.67
N ASP A 90 -25.42 4.10 -4.37
CA ASP A 90 -24.89 2.90 -3.72
C ASP A 90 -25.82 1.68 -3.84
N GLN A 91 -27.14 1.91 -3.98
CA GLN A 91 -28.15 0.85 -3.99
C GLN A 91 -28.54 0.41 -5.39
N VAL A 92 -28.75 1.37 -6.30
CA VAL A 92 -29.30 1.11 -7.64
C VAL A 92 -28.31 1.42 -8.76
N GLY A 93 -27.15 1.97 -8.42
CA GLY A 93 -26.14 2.44 -9.36
C GLY A 93 -26.35 3.90 -9.79
N PHE A 94 -25.24 4.52 -10.18
CA PHE A 94 -25.17 5.94 -10.55
C PHE A 94 -26.17 6.36 -11.63
N ALA A 95 -26.28 5.63 -12.74
CA ALA A 95 -27.11 6.07 -13.87
C ALA A 95 -28.60 6.17 -13.50
N LEU A 96 -29.12 5.21 -12.73
CA LEU A 96 -30.49 5.21 -12.23
C LEU A 96 -30.71 6.30 -11.18
N ALA A 97 -29.80 6.42 -10.22
CA ALA A 97 -29.87 7.44 -9.17
C ALA A 97 -29.79 8.86 -9.76
N TYR A 98 -28.83 9.11 -10.65
CA TYR A 98 -28.66 10.40 -11.31
C TYR A 98 -29.89 10.78 -12.12
N ASN A 99 -30.44 9.85 -12.92
CA ASN A 99 -31.66 10.12 -13.70
C ASN A 99 -32.88 10.37 -12.80
N ARG A 100 -32.98 9.73 -11.63
CA ARG A 100 -34.09 9.93 -10.69
C ARG A 100 -34.17 11.37 -10.17
N PHE A 101 -33.03 12.03 -9.97
CA PHE A 101 -32.94 13.37 -9.38
C PHE A 101 -32.66 14.49 -10.40
N PHE A 102 -31.83 14.20 -11.41
CA PHE A 102 -31.35 15.17 -12.39
C PHE A 102 -31.79 14.88 -13.83
N GLY A 103 -32.43 13.73 -14.06
CA GLY A 103 -33.06 13.43 -15.34
C GLY A 103 -34.20 14.40 -15.58
N ARG A 104 -34.13 15.15 -16.68
CA ARG A 104 -35.28 15.88 -17.19
C ARG A 104 -36.14 14.86 -17.94
N TYR A 105 -37.39 14.72 -17.51
CA TYR A 105 -38.40 13.89 -18.16
C TYR A 105 -38.43 14.10 -19.68
#